data_AF-A0A1H8CTY2-F1
#
_entry.id   AF-A0A1H8CTY2-F1
#
_cell.length_a   1.000
_cell.length_b   1.000
_cell.length_c   1.000
_cell.angle_alpha   90.00
_cell.angle_beta   90.00
_cell.angle_gamma   90.00
#
_symmetry.space_group_name_H-M   'P 1'
#
loop_
_entity.id
_entity.type
_entity.pdbx_description
1 polymer ?
#
loop_
_entity_poly.entity_id
_entity_poly.type
_entity_poly.pdbx_seq_one_letter_code
_entity_poly.pdbx_strand_id
1 'polypeptide(L)'
;MLKLKVRGLAKDKVRAEHVKGKSIIYNNKTLATFQAEDDGVVFSIHPQLEMAQYEILRNVVLEVTSDSNVEIDETECQLGYLANGETAYLIKNWEPWKEFLMGAKLKTLEGQNVILKNQEGEELGNGLLAEYTTVSDPFRITSCTIITIFGEQKFEDPNLLVEPTNQFS
;
A
#
# COMPACT_ATOMS: atom_id res chain seq x y z
N MET A 1 0.75 -18.24 -4.43
CA MET A 1 1.85 -17.64 -3.65
C MET A 1 2.68 -16.84 -4.63
N LEU A 2 2.75 -15.51 -4.43
CA LEU A 2 3.40 -14.61 -5.38
C LEU A 2 4.92 -14.69 -5.24
N LYS A 3 5.64 -14.58 -6.35
CA LYS A 3 7.10 -14.58 -6.35
C LYS A 3 7.67 -13.43 -7.15
N LEU A 4 8.66 -12.77 -6.57
CA LEU A 4 9.44 -11.72 -7.21
C LEU A 4 10.88 -12.21 -7.32
N LYS A 5 11.42 -12.24 -8.52
CA LYS A 5 12.83 -12.62 -8.75
C LYS A 5 13.65 -11.38 -9.00
N VAL A 6 14.77 -11.28 -8.32
CA VAL A 6 15.73 -10.19 -8.50
C VAL A 6 17.06 -10.81 -8.90
N ARG A 7 17.37 -10.75 -10.19
CA ARG A 7 18.61 -11.30 -10.73
C ARG A 7 19.77 -10.33 -10.52
N GLY A 8 20.96 -10.88 -10.25
CA GLY A 8 22.16 -10.12 -9.93
C GLY A 8 22.22 -9.62 -8.49
N LEU A 9 21.17 -9.83 -7.68
CA LEU A 9 21.18 -9.46 -6.27
C LEU A 9 21.85 -10.55 -5.44
N ALA A 10 22.94 -10.21 -4.78
CA ALA A 10 23.59 -11.13 -3.85
C ALA A 10 22.81 -11.18 -2.53
N LYS A 11 22.64 -12.37 -1.96
CA LYS A 11 21.84 -12.57 -0.73
C LYS A 11 22.34 -11.76 0.47
N ASP A 12 23.64 -11.53 0.58
CA ASP A 12 24.25 -10.73 1.65
C ASP A 12 23.97 -9.22 1.54
N LYS A 13 23.51 -8.78 0.36
CA LYS A 13 23.06 -7.40 0.07
C LYS A 13 21.59 -7.16 0.44
N VAL A 14 20.81 -8.20 0.74
CA VAL A 14 19.44 -8.03 1.23
C VAL A 14 19.49 -7.58 2.70
N ARG A 15 19.63 -6.28 2.92
CA ARG A 15 19.67 -5.63 4.24
C ARG A 15 18.85 -4.35 4.19
N ALA A 16 17.86 -4.27 5.07
CA ALA A 16 16.98 -3.12 5.26
C ALA A 16 16.39 -3.19 6.67
N GLU A 17 15.74 -2.13 7.14
CA GLU A 17 15.16 -2.04 8.50
C GLU A 17 14.25 -3.23 8.85
N HIS A 18 13.42 -3.66 7.89
CA HIS A 18 12.45 -4.74 8.10
C HIS A 18 12.98 -6.14 7.78
N VAL A 19 14.27 -6.29 7.43
CA VAL A 19 14.86 -7.59 7.12
C VAL A 19 15.38 -8.27 8.39
N LYS A 20 14.84 -9.45 8.71
CA LYS A 20 15.26 -10.30 9.83
C LYS A 20 15.58 -11.70 9.33
N GLY A 21 16.86 -12.04 9.30
CA GLY A 21 17.33 -13.33 8.79
C GLY A 21 17.06 -13.50 7.29
N LYS A 22 16.12 -14.38 6.95
CA LYS A 22 15.67 -14.63 5.56
C LYS A 22 14.24 -14.15 5.30
N SER A 23 13.77 -13.18 6.08
CA SER A 23 12.39 -12.72 6.06
C SER A 23 12.30 -11.21 6.14
N ILE A 24 11.28 -10.65 5.49
CA ILE A 24 10.84 -9.27 5.67
C ILE A 24 9.68 -9.30 6.66
N ILE A 25 9.79 -8.58 7.77
CA ILE A 25 8.82 -8.64 8.88
C ILE A 25 8.38 -7.22 9.24
N TYR A 26 7.07 -7.01 9.34
CA TYR A 26 6.44 -5.78 9.79
C TYR A 26 5.31 -6.09 10.78
N ASN A 27 5.26 -5.40 11.92
CA ASN A 27 4.27 -5.62 12.99
C ASN A 27 4.05 -7.12 13.35
N ASN A 28 5.16 -7.84 13.58
CA ASN A 28 5.19 -9.28 13.88
C ASN A 28 4.60 -10.21 12.81
N LYS A 29 4.32 -9.70 11.60
CA LYS A 29 3.87 -10.47 10.45
C LYS A 29 4.98 -10.60 9.43
N THR A 30 5.21 -11.82 8.93
CA THR A 30 6.12 -12.07 7.82
C THR A 30 5.46 -11.62 6.52
N LEU A 31 6.05 -10.63 5.86
CA LEU A 31 5.58 -10.10 4.58
C LEU A 31 6.07 -10.96 3.41
N ALA A 32 7.34 -11.34 3.45
CA ALA A 32 7.95 -12.23 2.47
C ALA A 32 9.13 -13.00 3.09
N THR A 33 9.44 -14.16 2.53
CA THR A 33 10.71 -14.86 2.76
C THR A 33 11.57 -14.77 1.52
N PHE A 34 12.89 -14.83 1.64
CA PHE A 34 13.78 -14.81 0.47
C PHE A 34 14.87 -15.88 0.54
N GLN A 35 15.25 -16.36 -0.63
CA GLN A 35 16.30 -17.37 -0.81
C GLN A 35 17.23 -16.96 -1.96
N ALA A 36 18.50 -17.36 -1.86
CA ALA A 36 19.43 -17.24 -2.96
C ALA A 36 19.13 -18.31 -4.00
N GLU A 37 19.21 -17.94 -5.27
CA GLU A 37 19.24 -18.82 -6.43
C GLU A 37 20.51 -18.52 -7.24
N ASP A 38 20.82 -19.35 -8.23
CA ASP A 38 22.10 -19.28 -8.98
C ASP A 38 22.32 -17.92 -9.64
N ASP A 39 21.24 -17.23 -10.01
CA ASP A 39 21.27 -15.94 -10.70
C ASP A 39 20.78 -14.75 -9.84
N GLY A 40 20.49 -14.94 -8.55
CA GLY A 40 20.05 -13.83 -7.69
C GLY A 40 19.28 -14.24 -6.44
N VAL A 41 18.19 -13.52 -6.15
CA VAL A 41 17.33 -13.75 -4.98
C VAL A 41 15.88 -13.84 -5.40
N VAL A 42 15.15 -14.81 -4.83
CA VAL A 42 13.70 -14.95 -5.01
C VAL A 42 12.98 -14.63 -3.73
N PHE A 43 12.11 -13.63 -3.79
CA PHE A 43 11.18 -13.27 -2.72
C PHE A 43 9.88 -14.03 -2.91
N SER A 44 9.45 -14.66 -1.84
CA SER A 44 8.24 -15.46 -1.70
C SER A 44 7.27 -14.70 -0.81
N ILE A 45 6.26 -14.09 -1.43
CA ILE A 45 5.39 -13.10 -0.77
C ILE A 45 4.21 -13.81 -0.10
N HIS A 46 3.89 -13.38 1.11
CA HIS A 46 2.74 -13.87 1.87
C HIS A 46 1.44 -13.61 1.09
N PRO A 47 0.53 -14.60 0.96
CA PRO A 47 -0.64 -14.48 0.08
C PRO A 47 -1.71 -13.50 0.58
N GLN A 48 -1.68 -13.15 1.87
CA GLN A 48 -2.66 -12.27 2.51
C GLN A 48 -1.93 -11.07 3.09
N LEU A 49 -1.68 -10.06 2.27
CA LEU A 49 -1.14 -8.77 2.69
C LEU A 49 -2.17 -7.67 2.49
N GLU A 50 -2.19 -6.73 3.41
CA GLU A 50 -2.93 -5.48 3.29
C GLU A 50 -2.13 -4.45 2.47
N MET A 51 -2.79 -3.39 2.00
CA MET A 51 -2.13 -2.36 1.16
C MET A 51 -0.88 -1.77 1.83
N ALA A 52 -0.97 -1.40 3.11
CA ALA A 52 0.17 -0.88 3.87
C ALA A 52 1.33 -1.90 3.97
N GLN A 53 1.01 -3.19 4.05
CA GLN A 53 2.02 -4.26 4.09
C GLN A 53 2.70 -4.46 2.73
N TYR A 54 1.95 -4.35 1.63
CA TYR A 54 2.54 -4.34 0.29
C TYR A 54 3.45 -3.13 0.07
N GLU A 55 3.07 -1.95 0.58
CA GLU A 55 3.87 -0.73 0.49
C GLU A 55 5.21 -0.87 1.22
N ILE A 56 5.20 -1.40 2.46
CA ILE A 56 6.43 -1.71 3.20
C ILE A 56 7.30 -2.73 2.44
N LEU A 57 6.71 -3.81 1.94
CA LEU A 57 7.43 -4.82 1.17
C LEU A 57 8.08 -4.22 -0.07
N ARG A 58 7.34 -3.41 -0.83
CA ARG A 58 7.83 -2.70 -2.02
C ARG A 58 9.01 -1.79 -1.68
N ASN A 59 8.89 -1.00 -0.63
CA ASN A 59 9.94 -0.07 -0.21
C ASN A 59 11.23 -0.82 0.14
N VAL A 60 11.12 -1.94 0.87
CA VAL A 60 12.27 -2.80 1.16
C VAL A 60 12.90 -3.36 -0.12
N VAL A 61 12.09 -3.83 -1.07
CA VAL A 61 12.60 -4.34 -2.36
C VAL A 61 13.32 -3.24 -3.14
N LEU A 62 12.76 -2.04 -3.21
CA LEU A 62 13.40 -0.90 -3.88
C LEU A 62 14.70 -0.47 -3.19
N GLU A 63 14.72 -0.47 -1.86
CA GLU A 63 15.92 -0.14 -1.08
C GLU A 63 17.05 -1.14 -1.35
N VAL A 64 16.77 -2.45 -1.33
CA VAL A 64 17.82 -3.46 -1.57
C VAL A 64 18.26 -3.55 -3.03
N THR A 65 17.52 -2.92 -3.95
CA THR A 65 17.82 -2.93 -5.39
C THR A 65 18.34 -1.61 -5.95
N SER A 66 18.24 -0.50 -5.22
CA SER A 66 18.58 0.85 -5.70
C SER A 66 20.02 0.99 -6.20
N ASP A 67 20.95 0.29 -5.55
CA ASP A 67 22.40 0.44 -5.79
C ASP A 67 22.99 -0.72 -6.60
N SER A 68 22.14 -1.61 -7.13
CA SER A 68 22.57 -2.83 -7.80
C SER A 68 22.11 -2.82 -9.25
N ASN A 69 22.98 -3.22 -10.18
CA ASN A 69 22.60 -3.44 -11.58
C ASN A 69 21.82 -4.76 -11.70
N VAL A 70 20.60 -4.77 -11.16
CA VAL A 70 19.74 -5.94 -11.04
C VAL A 70 18.61 -5.92 -12.05
N GLU A 71 18.16 -7.09 -12.43
CA GLU A 71 16.95 -7.28 -13.23
C GLU A 71 15.82 -7.76 -12.32
N ILE A 72 14.68 -7.06 -12.32
CA ILE A 72 13.50 -7.43 -11.54
C ILE A 72 12.52 -8.15 -12.47
N ASP A 73 12.27 -9.43 -12.22
CA ASP A 73 11.25 -10.24 -12.88
C ASP A 73 10.04 -10.43 -11.95
N GLU A 74 8.95 -9.77 -12.33
CA GLU A 74 7.68 -9.75 -11.59
C GLU A 74 6.62 -10.66 -12.22
N THR A 75 6.96 -11.50 -13.19
CA THR A 75 5.96 -12.29 -13.94
C THR A 75 5.12 -13.20 -13.03
N GLU A 76 5.69 -13.68 -11.92
CA GLU A 76 5.00 -14.47 -10.89
C GLU A 76 4.45 -13.62 -9.71
N CYS A 77 4.49 -12.29 -9.83
CA CYS A 77 4.11 -11.30 -8.81
C CYS A 77 2.96 -10.38 -9.26
N GLN A 78 2.02 -10.89 -10.06
CA GLN A 78 0.85 -10.11 -10.46
C GLN A 78 -0.08 -9.85 -9.27
N LEU A 79 -0.27 -8.58 -8.91
CA LEU A 79 -1.15 -8.15 -7.82
C LEU A 79 -2.61 -8.00 -8.26
N GLY A 80 -2.82 -7.64 -9.53
CA GLY A 80 -4.15 -7.45 -10.09
C GLY A 80 -4.12 -6.76 -11.44
N TYR A 81 -5.14 -5.93 -11.68
CA TYR A 81 -5.32 -5.16 -12.90
C TYR A 81 -5.64 -3.70 -12.59
N LEU A 82 -5.25 -2.82 -13.50
CA LEU A 82 -5.68 -1.43 -13.54
C LEU A 82 -7.07 -1.31 -14.18
N ALA A 83 -7.68 -0.13 -14.10
CA ALA A 83 -8.98 0.17 -14.73
C ALA A 83 -8.98 -0.05 -16.25
N ASN A 84 -7.84 0.15 -16.92
CA ASN A 84 -7.66 -0.07 -18.36
C ASN A 84 -7.40 -1.54 -18.74
N GLY A 85 -7.36 -2.47 -17.78
CA GLY A 85 -7.08 -3.88 -17.99
C GLY A 85 -5.60 -4.26 -18.02
N GLU A 86 -4.68 -3.31 -17.86
CA GLU A 86 -3.25 -3.61 -17.74
C GLU A 86 -2.94 -4.33 -16.43
N THR A 87 -1.91 -5.18 -16.45
CA THR A 87 -1.46 -5.90 -15.26
C THR A 87 -0.71 -4.98 -14.30
N ALA A 88 -0.97 -5.17 -13.01
CA ALA A 88 -0.28 -4.48 -11.93
C ALA A 88 0.61 -5.46 -11.15
N TYR A 89 1.82 -5.02 -10.82
CA TYR A 89 2.83 -5.78 -10.09
C TYR A 89 3.30 -4.97 -8.88
N LEU A 90 4.26 -5.51 -8.11
CA LEU A 90 4.76 -4.87 -6.91
C LEU A 90 5.59 -3.61 -7.23
N ILE A 91 6.37 -3.64 -8.31
CA ILE A 91 7.19 -2.52 -8.76
C ILE A 91 6.51 -1.82 -9.94
N LYS A 92 6.22 -2.57 -11.02
CA LYS A 92 5.57 -2.05 -12.22
C LYS A 92 4.09 -1.76 -11.97
N ASN A 93 3.66 -0.57 -12.40
CA ASN A 93 2.26 -0.10 -12.30
C ASN A 93 1.73 -0.02 -10.86
N TRP A 94 2.61 0.09 -9.86
CA TRP A 94 2.22 0.20 -8.45
C TRP A 94 1.34 1.41 -8.15
N GLU A 95 1.77 2.63 -8.50
CA GLU A 95 1.02 3.86 -8.18
C GLU A 95 -0.37 3.88 -8.85
N PRO A 96 -0.50 3.60 -10.17
CA PRO A 96 -1.81 3.48 -10.80
C PRO A 96 -2.71 2.41 -10.17
N TRP A 97 -2.13 1.31 -9.68
CA TRP A 97 -2.88 0.24 -9.02
C TRP A 97 -3.35 0.65 -7.62
N LYS A 98 -2.48 1.31 -6.85
CA LYS A 98 -2.82 1.89 -5.54
C LYS A 98 -3.95 2.91 -5.69
N GLU A 99 -3.84 3.82 -6.65
CA GLU A 99 -4.88 4.81 -6.98
C GLU A 99 -6.21 4.13 -7.34
N PHE A 100 -6.18 3.12 -8.22
CA PHE A 100 -7.39 2.38 -8.60
C PHE A 100 -8.10 1.75 -7.39
N LEU A 101 -7.34 1.04 -6.54
CA LEU A 101 -7.89 0.36 -5.36
C LEU A 101 -8.39 1.33 -4.29
N MET A 102 -7.64 2.41 -4.04
CA MET A 102 -8.05 3.41 -3.05
C MET A 102 -9.23 4.24 -3.55
N GLY A 103 -9.28 4.59 -4.84
CA GLY A 103 -10.45 5.22 -5.45
C GLY A 103 -11.70 4.33 -5.37
N ALA A 104 -11.57 3.04 -5.64
CA ALA A 104 -12.67 2.08 -5.46
C ALA A 104 -13.12 2.01 -3.99
N LYS A 105 -12.18 1.93 -3.04
CA LYS A 105 -12.48 1.95 -1.61
C LYS A 105 -13.26 3.22 -1.22
N LEU A 106 -12.80 4.40 -1.64
CA LEU A 106 -13.47 5.67 -1.29
C LEU A 106 -14.88 5.75 -1.85
N LYS A 107 -15.11 5.32 -3.10
CA LYS A 107 -16.45 5.22 -3.66
C LYS A 107 -17.38 4.32 -2.86
N THR A 108 -16.86 3.24 -2.26
CA THR A 108 -17.68 2.39 -1.38
C THR A 108 -17.99 3.04 -0.04
N LEU A 109 -17.17 4.00 0.40
CA LEU A 109 -17.35 4.73 1.66
C LEU A 109 -18.23 5.97 1.49
N GLU A 110 -18.46 6.47 0.28
CA GLU A 110 -19.42 7.56 0.04
C GLU A 110 -20.79 7.18 0.59
N GLY A 111 -21.37 8.07 1.40
CA GLY A 111 -22.63 7.83 2.09
C GLY A 111 -22.54 6.79 3.21
N GLN A 112 -21.35 6.44 3.69
CA GLN A 112 -21.15 5.61 4.90
C GLN A 112 -20.52 6.43 6.03
N ASN A 113 -20.73 5.97 7.26
CA ASN A 113 -20.05 6.55 8.42
C ASN A 113 -18.57 6.20 8.37
N VAL A 114 -17.75 7.24 8.50
CA VAL A 114 -16.29 7.14 8.50
C VAL A 114 -15.70 7.87 9.69
N ILE A 115 -14.48 7.49 10.04
CA ILE A 115 -13.59 8.25 10.91
C ILE A 115 -12.48 8.83 10.03
N LEU A 116 -12.23 10.12 10.19
CA LEU A 116 -11.13 10.85 9.57
C LEU A 116 -9.98 10.90 10.57
N LYS A 117 -8.78 10.54 10.13
CA LYS A 117 -7.56 10.63 10.93
C LYS A 117 -6.46 11.37 10.17
N ASN A 118 -5.54 11.99 10.89
CA ASN A 118 -4.29 12.47 10.30
C ASN A 118 -3.29 11.31 10.11
N GLN A 119 -2.11 11.62 9.56
CA GLN A 119 -1.05 10.64 9.33
C GLN A 119 -0.51 9.99 10.62
N GLU A 120 -0.61 10.66 11.77
CA GLU A 120 -0.20 10.14 13.07
C GLU A 120 -1.26 9.21 13.68
N GLY A 121 -2.43 9.09 13.04
CA GLY A 121 -3.55 8.28 13.50
C GLY A 121 -4.47 8.97 14.51
N GLU A 122 -4.28 10.27 14.74
CA GLU A 122 -5.17 11.08 15.56
C GLU A 122 -6.50 11.28 14.84
N GLU A 123 -7.60 11.07 15.55
CA GLU A 123 -8.95 11.30 15.04
C GLU A 123 -9.23 12.80 14.91
N LEU A 124 -9.54 13.23 13.69
CA LEU A 124 -9.92 14.60 13.37
C LEU A 124 -11.43 14.80 13.45
N GLY A 125 -12.21 13.76 13.12
CA GLY A 125 -13.67 13.79 13.18
C GLY A 125 -14.32 12.52 12.66
N ASN A 126 -15.63 12.39 12.89
CA ASN A 126 -16.43 11.24 12.47
C ASN A 126 -17.81 11.66 11.94
N GLY A 127 -18.34 10.93 10.96
CA GLY A 127 -19.63 11.25 10.34
C GLY A 127 -19.82 10.58 8.98
N LEU A 128 -20.90 10.93 8.30
CA LEU A 128 -21.23 10.38 6.98
C LEU A 128 -20.34 11.02 5.90
N LEU A 129 -19.56 10.23 5.15
CA LEU A 129 -18.72 10.76 4.08
C LEU A 129 -19.59 11.31 2.94
N ALA A 130 -19.53 12.62 2.72
CA ALA A 130 -20.28 13.30 1.66
C ALA A 130 -19.42 13.56 0.42
N GLU A 131 -18.21 14.10 0.61
CA GLU A 131 -17.29 14.46 -0.48
C GLU A 131 -15.84 14.21 -0.07
N TYR A 132 -14.96 14.03 -1.05
CA TYR A 132 -13.52 14.01 -0.84
C TYR A 132 -12.77 14.59 -2.04
N THR A 133 -11.57 15.09 -1.76
CA THR A 133 -10.58 15.46 -2.78
C THR A 133 -9.37 14.58 -2.64
N THR A 134 -8.87 14.09 -3.78
CA THR A 134 -7.66 13.29 -3.86
C THR A 134 -6.67 13.96 -4.81
N VAL A 135 -5.40 13.63 -4.64
CA VAL A 135 -4.36 13.93 -5.61
C VAL A 135 -3.62 12.65 -5.93
N SER A 136 -3.21 12.50 -7.18
CA SER A 136 -2.46 11.36 -7.69
C SER A 136 -0.95 11.65 -7.64
N ASP A 137 -0.13 10.61 -7.62
CA ASP A 137 1.35 10.66 -7.63
C ASP A 137 2.01 11.48 -6.48
N PRO A 138 2.13 10.89 -5.27
CA PRO A 138 1.49 9.65 -4.82
C PRO A 138 0.01 9.88 -4.50
N PHE A 139 -0.80 8.83 -4.61
CA PHE A 139 -2.22 8.88 -4.24
C PHE A 139 -2.39 9.24 -2.76
N ARG A 140 -3.10 10.34 -2.49
CA ARG A 140 -3.47 10.78 -1.13
C ARG A 140 -4.80 11.51 -1.11
N ILE A 141 -5.49 11.44 0.02
CA ILE A 141 -6.72 12.17 0.28
C ILE A 141 -6.34 13.46 0.98
N THR A 142 -6.69 14.61 0.40
CA THR A 142 -6.27 15.93 0.91
C THR A 142 -7.41 16.70 1.55
N SER A 143 -8.65 16.30 1.28
CA SER A 143 -9.83 16.87 1.92
C SER A 143 -10.96 15.85 2.00
N CYS A 144 -11.72 15.91 3.10
CA CYS A 144 -12.99 15.21 3.26
C CYS A 144 -14.05 16.15 3.81
N THR A 145 -15.27 16.03 3.30
CA THR A 145 -16.47 16.61 3.90
C THR A 145 -17.30 15.50 4.50
N ILE A 146 -17.63 15.63 5.78
CA ILE A 146 -18.51 14.70 6.49
C ILE A 146 -19.77 15.41 6.99
N ILE A 147 -20.90 14.69 7.00
CA ILE A 147 -22.14 15.17 7.59
C ILE A 147 -22.24 14.61 9.01
N THR A 148 -22.37 15.52 9.98
CA THR A 148 -22.53 15.23 11.41
C THR A 148 -23.89 15.73 11.90
N ILE A 149 -24.23 15.46 13.17
CA ILE A 149 -25.42 16.06 13.81
C ILE A 149 -25.36 17.60 13.86
N PHE A 150 -24.17 18.19 13.73
CA PHE A 150 -23.97 19.63 13.72
C PHE A 150 -23.92 20.22 12.30
N GLY A 151 -24.21 19.41 11.28
CA GLY A 151 -24.13 19.77 9.86
C GLY A 151 -22.85 19.29 9.19
N GLU A 152 -22.56 19.88 8.03
CA GLU A 152 -21.39 19.58 7.21
C GLU A 152 -20.12 20.15 7.84
N GLN A 153 -19.09 19.31 7.91
CA GLN A 153 -17.76 19.69 8.38
C GLN A 153 -16.73 19.28 7.33
N LYS A 154 -15.86 20.22 6.97
CA LYS A 154 -14.77 20.00 6.03
C LYS A 154 -13.45 19.92 6.76
N PHE A 155 -12.69 18.89 6.46
CA PHE A 155 -11.34 18.65 6.96
C PHE A 155 -10.36 18.70 5.80
N GLU A 156 -9.21 19.34 6.03
CA GLU A 156 -8.12 19.47 5.07
C GLU A 156 -6.81 19.11 5.78
N ASP A 157 -6.09 18.12 5.25
CA ASP A 157 -4.78 17.69 5.73
C ASP A 157 -4.02 17.08 4.54
N PRO A 158 -2.69 17.21 4.43
CA PRO A 158 -1.93 16.62 3.33
C PRO A 158 -2.10 15.11 3.16
N ASN A 159 -2.39 14.38 4.24
CA ASN A 159 -2.49 12.92 4.25
C ASN A 159 -3.64 12.45 5.17
N LEU A 160 -4.88 12.71 4.77
CA LEU A 160 -6.06 12.19 5.46
C LEU A 160 -6.17 10.68 5.31
N LEU A 161 -6.45 10.00 6.42
CA LEU A 161 -6.85 8.60 6.48
C LEU A 161 -8.36 8.52 6.69
N VAL A 162 -9.03 7.74 5.86
CA VAL A 162 -10.47 7.51 5.92
C VAL A 162 -10.76 6.04 6.16
N GLU A 163 -11.42 5.76 7.28
CA GLU A 163 -11.75 4.40 7.72
C GLU A 163 -13.25 4.25 7.95
N PRO A 164 -13.88 3.15 7.49
CA PRO A 164 -15.28 2.89 7.82
C PRO A 164 -15.45 2.71 9.32
N THR A 165 -16.58 3.17 9.87
CA THR A 165 -16.96 2.91 11.25
C THR A 165 -18.38 2.35 11.33
N ASN A 166 -18.57 1.39 12.23
CA ASN A 166 -19.89 0.85 12.58
C ASN A 166 -20.59 1.71 13.66
N GLN A 167 -19.99 2.83 14.05
CA GLN A 167 -20.61 3.73 15.00
C GLN A 167 -21.73 4.49 14.28
N PHE A 168 -22.96 4.21 14.68
CA PHE A 168 -24.12 5.04 14.38
C PHE A 168 -24.11 6.16 15.42
N SER A 169 -23.75 7.37 14.99
CA SER A 169 -23.96 8.61 15.75
C SER A 169 -25.39 9.10 15.60
#